data_AF-A0A6A5K3Z6-F1
#
_entry.id   AF-A0A6A5K3Z6-F1
#
_cell.length_a   1.000
_cell.length_b   1.000
_cell.length_c   1.000
_cell.angle_alpha   90.00
_cell.angle_beta   90.00
_cell.angle_gamma   90.00
#
_symmetry.space_group_name_H-M   'P 1'
#
loop_
_entity.id
_entity.type
_entity.pdbx_description
1 polymer ?
#
loop_
_entity_poly.entity_id
_entity_poly.type
_entity_poly.pdbx_seq_one_letter_code
_entity_poly.pdbx_strand_id
1 'polypeptide(L)'
;LNNVNLDETPLPASSYNELPHIDDMKDTASKHARAHAQLLGLIASHGLAQQFSIHLIHKHFDIPEGRVMVYETVRGPNHPDFVLCSSRKPEKVENLRGLYFRALSGGKMAAYEYTTESGEDMSEHADFVAKFAQTVLALGVQDVFALTAKKFHSGVLTEFEMSDVISTILVSNPTWLPSADSKTSCCT
;
A
#
# COMPACT_ATOMS: atom_id res chain seq x y z
N LEU A 1 14.65 5.93 -6.05
CA LEU A 1 15.62 4.83 -5.83
C LEU A 1 15.62 3.81 -7.00
N ASN A 2 15.56 4.30 -8.25
CA ASN A 2 15.41 3.40 -9.40
C ASN A 2 16.68 2.56 -9.61
N ASN A 3 16.51 1.25 -9.78
CA ASN A 3 17.59 0.35 -10.18
C ASN A 3 17.05 -0.76 -11.11
N VAL A 4 17.88 -1.76 -11.41
CA VAL A 4 17.50 -2.87 -12.31
C VAL A 4 16.28 -3.67 -11.80
N ASN A 5 16.06 -3.71 -10.49
CA ASN A 5 15.01 -4.50 -9.84
C ASN A 5 13.85 -3.65 -9.28
N LEU A 6 13.99 -2.32 -9.19
CA LEU A 6 13.03 -1.40 -8.56
C LEU A 6 12.68 -0.21 -9.45
N ASP A 7 11.39 0.06 -9.59
CA ASP A 7 10.84 1.22 -10.27
C ASP A 7 9.99 2.03 -9.30
N GLU A 8 10.37 3.27 -9.06
CA GLU A 8 9.59 4.25 -8.30
C GLU A 8 9.04 5.36 -9.20
N THR A 9 9.13 5.21 -10.52
CA THR A 9 8.53 6.17 -11.44
C THR A 9 7.02 6.25 -11.16
N PRO A 10 6.43 7.47 -11.06
CA PRO A 10 5.00 7.65 -10.90
C PRO A 10 4.18 6.81 -11.89
N LEU A 11 3.35 5.92 -11.36
CA LEU A 11 2.45 5.09 -12.16
C LEU A 11 1.37 5.99 -12.81
N PRO A 12 1.06 5.82 -14.11
CA PRO A 12 -0.05 6.53 -14.74
C PRO A 12 -1.38 6.23 -14.04
N ALA A 13 -2.26 7.23 -14.00
CA ALA A 13 -3.58 7.10 -13.39
C ALA A 13 -4.41 5.98 -14.02
N SER A 14 -4.33 5.80 -15.35
CA SER A 14 -5.02 4.72 -16.04
C SER A 14 -4.65 3.34 -15.49
N SER A 15 -3.36 3.09 -15.25
CA SER A 15 -2.87 1.82 -14.72
C SER A 15 -3.25 1.62 -13.25
N TYR A 16 -3.27 2.71 -12.45
CA TYR A 16 -3.73 2.65 -11.06
C TYR A 16 -5.24 2.38 -10.98
N ASN A 17 -6.03 3.01 -11.84
CA ASN A 17 -7.48 2.87 -11.82
C ASN A 17 -7.96 1.49 -12.30
N GLU A 18 -7.09 0.67 -12.90
CA GLU A 18 -7.36 -0.75 -13.20
C GLU A 18 -7.25 -1.66 -11.97
N LEU A 19 -6.69 -1.18 -10.85
CA LEU A 19 -6.58 -1.96 -9.62
C LEU A 19 -7.97 -2.26 -9.02
N PRO A 20 -8.14 -3.42 -8.35
CA PRO A 20 -9.39 -3.74 -7.67
C PRO A 20 -9.63 -2.79 -6.50
N HIS A 21 -10.89 -2.48 -6.22
CA HIS A 21 -11.24 -1.68 -5.04
C HIS A 21 -10.95 -2.48 -3.75
N ILE A 22 -10.64 -1.79 -2.65
CA ILE A 22 -10.36 -2.45 -1.35
C ILE A 22 -11.48 -3.40 -0.91
N ASP A 23 -12.73 -3.00 -1.16
CA ASP A 23 -13.91 -3.81 -0.83
C ASP A 23 -13.96 -5.16 -1.57
N ASP A 24 -13.42 -5.21 -2.78
CA ASP A 24 -13.38 -6.44 -3.60
C ASP A 24 -12.28 -7.40 -3.13
N MET A 25 -11.34 -6.92 -2.31
CA MET A 25 -10.15 -7.66 -1.91
C MET A 25 -10.23 -8.32 -0.52
N LYS A 26 -11.34 -8.11 0.21
CA LYS A 26 -11.55 -8.58 1.60
C LYS A 26 -11.26 -10.08 1.79
N ASP A 27 -11.67 -10.91 0.85
CA ASP A 27 -11.48 -12.37 0.92
C ASP A 27 -10.25 -12.88 0.15
N THR A 28 -9.55 -12.00 -0.56
CA THR A 28 -8.53 -12.41 -1.53
C THR A 28 -7.30 -13.02 -0.85
N ALA A 29 -6.85 -12.47 0.29
CA ALA A 29 -5.76 -13.07 1.06
C ALA A 29 -6.05 -14.54 1.43
N SER A 30 -7.28 -14.82 1.87
CA SER A 30 -7.71 -16.18 2.24
C SER A 30 -7.74 -17.12 1.05
N LYS A 31 -8.17 -16.64 -0.14
CA LYS A 31 -8.15 -17.42 -1.39
C LYS A 31 -6.73 -17.78 -1.84
N HIS A 32 -5.74 -16.98 -1.46
CA HIS A 32 -4.34 -17.17 -1.83
C HIS A 32 -3.42 -17.52 -0.63
N ALA A 33 -3.97 -18.17 0.41
CA ALA A 33 -3.27 -18.45 1.66
C ALA A 33 -1.91 -19.18 1.49
N ARG A 34 -1.81 -20.10 0.51
CA ARG A 34 -0.55 -20.79 0.21
C ARG A 34 0.52 -19.81 -0.30
N ALA A 35 0.17 -18.96 -1.25
CA ALA A 35 1.09 -17.96 -1.79
C ALA A 35 1.48 -16.94 -0.71
N HIS A 36 0.51 -16.47 0.07
CA HIS A 36 0.74 -15.61 1.23
C HIS A 36 1.79 -16.20 2.19
N ALA A 37 1.62 -17.47 2.59
CA ALA A 37 2.57 -18.15 3.47
C ALA A 37 3.96 -18.32 2.84
N GLN A 38 4.04 -18.62 1.54
CA GLN A 38 5.32 -18.76 0.83
C GLN A 38 6.08 -17.42 0.72
N LEU A 39 5.38 -16.32 0.45
CA LEU A 39 5.98 -14.99 0.36
C LEU A 39 6.48 -14.50 1.73
N LEU A 40 5.68 -14.68 2.79
CA LEU A 40 6.14 -14.39 4.16
C LEU A 40 7.30 -15.28 4.59
N GLY A 41 7.27 -16.57 4.23
CA GLY A 41 8.36 -17.51 4.46
C GLY A 41 9.65 -17.08 3.75
N LEU A 42 9.54 -16.56 2.52
CA LEU A 42 10.67 -16.03 1.76
C LEU A 42 11.28 -14.79 2.44
N ILE A 43 10.45 -13.87 2.94
CA ILE A 43 10.92 -12.69 3.70
C ILE A 43 11.67 -13.16 4.96
N ALA A 44 11.10 -14.12 5.69
CA ALA A 44 11.69 -14.65 6.92
C ALA A 44 13.01 -15.40 6.68
N SER A 45 13.11 -16.20 5.61
CA SER A 45 14.33 -16.96 5.31
C SER A 45 15.53 -16.08 4.97
N HIS A 46 15.28 -14.83 4.55
CA HIS A 46 16.33 -13.83 4.31
C HIS A 46 16.64 -12.98 5.55
N GLY A 47 15.99 -13.23 6.70
CA GLY A 47 16.17 -12.44 7.91
C GLY A 47 15.50 -11.06 7.88
N LEU A 48 14.59 -10.82 6.92
CA LEU A 48 14.01 -9.50 6.66
C LEU A 48 12.61 -9.30 7.24
N ALA A 49 12.14 -10.22 8.09
CA ALA A 49 10.78 -10.19 8.65
C ALA A 49 10.47 -8.97 9.52
N GLN A 50 11.48 -8.25 10.02
CA GLN A 50 11.30 -6.99 10.74
C GLN A 50 11.27 -5.76 9.82
N GLN A 51 11.76 -5.90 8.58
CA GLN A 51 11.92 -4.81 7.64
C GLN A 51 10.83 -4.80 6.58
N PHE A 52 10.41 -5.97 6.10
CA PHE A 52 9.42 -6.10 5.03
C PHE A 52 8.20 -6.93 5.43
N SER A 53 7.11 -6.66 4.72
CA SER A 53 5.87 -7.43 4.75
C SER A 53 5.28 -7.49 3.35
N ILE A 54 4.17 -8.19 3.21
CA ILE A 54 3.32 -8.13 2.03
C ILE A 54 2.08 -7.28 2.28
N HIS A 55 1.54 -6.73 1.20
CA HIS A 55 0.33 -5.91 1.18
C HIS A 55 -0.60 -6.43 0.07
N LEU A 56 -1.91 -6.42 0.29
CA LEU A 56 -2.88 -6.80 -0.75
C LEU A 56 -3.01 -5.65 -1.74
N ILE A 57 -2.80 -5.91 -3.03
CA ILE A 57 -2.91 -4.87 -4.05
C ILE A 57 -4.37 -4.43 -4.18
N HIS A 58 -4.65 -3.18 -3.89
CA HIS A 58 -5.96 -2.56 -4.10
C HIS A 58 -5.81 -1.06 -4.33
N LYS A 59 -6.90 -0.42 -4.76
CA LYS A 59 -7.09 1.03 -4.72
C LYS A 59 -8.20 1.39 -3.73
N HIS A 60 -8.15 2.62 -3.23
CA HIS A 60 -9.25 3.22 -2.47
C HIS A 60 -10.18 4.04 -3.38
N PHE A 61 -9.63 4.70 -4.41
CA PHE A 61 -10.42 5.52 -5.33
C PHE A 61 -9.80 5.53 -6.72
N ASP A 62 -10.60 5.87 -7.73
CA ASP A 62 -10.03 6.33 -8.99
C ASP A 62 -9.35 7.69 -8.81
N ILE A 63 -8.16 7.84 -9.39
CA ILE A 63 -7.40 9.08 -9.36
C ILE A 63 -7.44 9.82 -10.71
N PRO A 64 -7.41 11.17 -10.69
CA PRO A 64 -7.24 11.96 -11.90
C PRO A 64 -5.90 11.74 -12.60
N GLU A 65 -5.87 12.02 -13.90
CA GLU A 65 -4.65 11.95 -14.72
C GLU A 65 -3.50 12.81 -14.16
N GLY A 66 -2.27 12.30 -14.27
CA GLY A 66 -1.07 12.97 -13.75
C GLY A 66 -0.98 13.03 -12.22
N ARG A 67 -1.74 12.20 -11.49
CA ARG A 67 -1.67 12.09 -10.03
C ARG A 67 -1.32 10.68 -9.60
N VAL A 68 -0.87 10.55 -8.36
CA VAL A 68 -0.58 9.28 -7.68
C VAL A 68 -1.21 9.28 -6.29
N MET A 69 -1.48 8.10 -5.73
CA MET A 69 -1.89 7.99 -4.32
C MET A 69 -0.68 8.07 -3.40
N VAL A 70 -0.76 8.97 -2.43
CA VAL A 70 0.32 9.25 -1.47
C VAL A 70 -0.20 9.15 -0.06
N TYR A 71 0.54 8.44 0.78
CA TYR A 71 0.32 8.40 2.20
C TYR A 71 1.25 9.35 2.94
N GLU A 72 0.68 10.22 3.75
CA GLU A 72 1.37 11.26 4.52
C GLU A 72 0.92 11.22 5.98
N THR A 73 1.84 11.30 6.94
CA THR A 73 1.45 11.49 8.35
C THR A 73 1.04 12.93 8.57
N VAL A 74 -0.20 13.14 8.98
CA VAL A 74 -0.69 14.44 9.44
C VAL A 74 -0.45 14.53 10.94
N ARG A 75 0.46 15.42 11.32
CA ARG A 75 0.86 15.69 12.71
C ARG A 75 0.26 17.01 13.17
N GLY A 76 -0.25 17.06 14.39
CA GLY A 76 -0.85 18.29 14.92
C GLY A 76 -0.94 18.31 16.44
N PRO A 77 -0.93 19.50 17.07
CA PRO A 77 -1.01 19.62 18.52
C PRO A 77 -2.40 19.29 19.10
N ASN A 78 -3.43 19.27 18.26
CA ASN A 78 -4.84 19.21 18.68
C ASN A 78 -5.54 17.89 18.31
N HIS A 79 -4.81 16.93 17.75
CA HIS A 79 -5.33 15.61 17.39
C HIS A 79 -4.18 14.59 17.47
N PRO A 80 -4.48 13.30 17.71
CA PRO A 80 -3.49 12.25 17.51
C PRO A 80 -2.97 12.26 16.07
N ASP A 81 -1.72 11.86 15.87
CA ASP A 81 -1.18 11.63 14.53
C ASP A 81 -2.05 10.62 13.78
N PHE A 82 -2.31 10.91 12.51
CA PHE A 82 -3.02 10.01 11.60
C PHE A 82 -2.35 10.02 10.23
N VAL A 83 -2.63 8.99 9.43
CA VAL A 83 -2.13 8.92 8.06
C VAL A 83 -3.25 9.26 7.10
N LEU A 84 -2.95 10.15 6.16
CA LEU A 84 -3.83 10.52 5.07
C LEU A 84 -3.31 9.88 3.78
N CYS A 85 -4.11 9.01 3.18
CA CYS A 85 -3.89 8.51 1.83
C CYS A 85 -4.73 9.35 0.87
N SER A 86 -4.09 10.14 0.01
CA SER A 86 -4.78 11.07 -0.90
C SER A 86 -4.10 11.15 -2.26
N SER A 87 -4.88 11.51 -3.28
CA SER A 87 -4.33 11.73 -4.62
C SER A 87 -3.51 13.02 -4.65
N ARG A 88 -2.27 12.99 -5.14
CA ARG A 88 -1.37 14.14 -5.23
C ARG A 88 -0.68 14.22 -6.59
N LYS A 89 -0.25 15.43 -6.96
CA LYS A 89 0.62 15.66 -8.11
C LYS A 89 2.07 15.34 -7.71
N PRO A 90 2.75 14.37 -8.32
CA PRO A 90 4.10 13.95 -7.91
C PRO A 90 5.10 15.10 -7.79
N GLU A 91 5.05 16.05 -8.74
CA GLU A 91 5.96 17.21 -8.79
C GLU A 91 5.74 18.24 -7.66
N LYS A 92 4.66 18.09 -6.88
CA LYS A 92 4.33 18.95 -5.74
C LYS A 92 4.53 18.26 -4.39
N VAL A 93 5.08 17.04 -4.39
CA VAL A 93 5.29 16.25 -3.17
C VAL A 93 6.79 16.11 -2.95
N GLU A 94 7.28 16.73 -1.88
CA GLU A 94 8.67 16.58 -1.47
C GLU A 94 8.90 15.17 -0.90
N ASN A 95 10.10 14.61 -1.15
CA ASN A 95 10.50 13.29 -0.66
C ASN A 95 9.55 12.14 -1.06
N LEU A 96 8.84 12.29 -2.19
CA LEU A 96 8.01 11.23 -2.75
C LEU A 96 8.84 9.99 -3.05
N ARG A 97 8.40 8.85 -2.53
CA ARG A 97 9.04 7.54 -2.74
C ARG A 97 8.02 6.41 -2.77
N GLY A 98 8.39 5.28 -3.35
CA GLY A 98 7.50 4.12 -3.42
C GLY A 98 7.23 3.53 -2.04
N LEU A 99 5.98 3.11 -1.81
CA LEU A 99 5.53 2.48 -0.57
C LEU A 99 5.13 1.01 -0.78
N TYR A 100 4.30 0.76 -1.80
CA TYR A 100 3.84 -0.57 -2.16
C TYR A 100 4.31 -0.91 -3.57
N PHE A 101 5.01 -2.05 -3.69
CA PHE A 101 5.67 -2.46 -4.91
C PHE A 101 5.07 -3.76 -5.44
N ARG A 102 4.55 -3.74 -6.67
CA ARG A 102 4.01 -4.92 -7.36
C ARG A 102 5.02 -5.52 -8.33
N ALA A 103 4.97 -6.82 -8.54
CA ALA A 103 5.82 -7.48 -9.53
C ALA A 103 5.31 -7.20 -10.95
N LEU A 104 6.21 -6.88 -11.87
CA LEU A 104 5.93 -6.75 -13.31
C LEU A 104 6.43 -7.99 -14.04
N SER A 105 5.88 -8.27 -15.22
CA SER A 105 6.22 -9.44 -16.05
C SER A 105 7.72 -9.58 -16.37
N GLY A 106 8.47 -8.47 -16.37
CA GLY A 106 9.92 -8.45 -16.54
C GLY A 106 10.74 -8.82 -15.30
N GLY A 107 10.12 -9.20 -14.18
CA GLY A 107 10.80 -9.52 -12.92
C GLY A 107 11.22 -8.30 -12.09
N LYS A 108 10.90 -7.09 -12.55
CA LYS A 108 11.08 -5.83 -11.80
C LYS A 108 9.92 -5.61 -10.85
N MET A 109 10.17 -4.98 -9.71
CA MET A 109 9.14 -4.50 -8.79
C MET A 109 8.88 -3.02 -9.03
N ALA A 110 7.62 -2.61 -9.20
CA ALA A 110 7.23 -1.22 -9.46
C ALA A 110 6.29 -0.69 -8.39
N ALA A 111 6.56 0.51 -7.90
CA ALA A 111 5.70 1.23 -6.98
C ALA A 111 4.36 1.56 -7.66
N TYR A 112 3.26 1.42 -6.92
CA TYR A 112 1.94 1.87 -7.36
C TYR A 112 1.26 2.82 -6.36
N GLU A 113 1.71 2.82 -5.11
CA GLU A 113 1.37 3.83 -4.10
C GLU A 113 2.65 4.32 -3.43
N TYR A 114 2.59 5.55 -2.92
CA TYR A 114 3.77 6.32 -2.52
C TYR A 114 3.62 6.88 -1.11
N THR A 115 4.73 7.35 -0.55
CA THR A 115 4.74 8.05 0.73
C THR A 115 5.78 9.17 0.73
N THR A 116 5.65 10.08 1.69
CA THR A 116 6.67 11.08 2.06
C THR A 116 7.49 10.68 3.28
N GLU A 117 7.11 9.59 3.98
CA GLU A 117 7.79 9.18 5.20
C GLU A 117 9.10 8.45 4.91
N SER A 118 10.06 8.61 5.81
CA SER A 118 11.28 7.81 5.81
C SER A 118 10.98 6.32 6.06
N GLY A 119 11.87 5.43 5.61
CA GLY A 119 11.69 3.99 5.73
C GLY A 119 12.80 3.25 5.01
N GLU A 120 12.80 1.91 5.08
CA GLU A 120 13.89 1.10 4.51
C GLU A 120 14.06 1.34 3.00
N ASP A 121 15.31 1.43 2.56
CA ASP A 121 15.65 1.48 1.15
C ASP A 121 15.71 0.04 0.60
N MET A 122 14.71 -0.32 -0.20
CA MET A 122 14.61 -1.66 -0.80
C MET A 122 15.77 -1.95 -1.76
N SER A 123 16.45 -0.93 -2.27
CA SER A 123 17.58 -1.09 -3.19
C SER A 123 18.79 -1.74 -2.51
N GLU A 124 18.92 -1.61 -1.19
CA GLU A 124 19.95 -2.30 -0.40
C GLU A 124 19.72 -3.82 -0.33
N HIS A 125 18.55 -4.30 -0.75
CA HIS A 125 18.16 -5.72 -0.74
C HIS A 125 17.87 -6.24 -2.15
N ALA A 126 18.61 -5.76 -3.15
CA ALA A 126 18.34 -6.01 -4.58
C ALA A 126 18.14 -7.50 -4.94
N ASP A 127 18.97 -8.41 -4.41
CA ASP A 127 18.87 -9.86 -4.66
C ASP A 127 17.58 -10.45 -4.11
N PHE A 128 17.21 -10.05 -2.88
CA PHE A 128 15.95 -10.46 -2.26
C PHE A 128 14.76 -9.91 -3.05
N VAL A 129 14.79 -8.64 -3.47
CA VAL A 129 13.73 -8.03 -4.27
C VAL A 129 13.53 -8.78 -5.59
N ALA A 130 14.61 -9.10 -6.31
CA ALA A 130 14.54 -9.89 -7.53
C ALA A 130 13.94 -11.29 -7.27
N LYS A 131 14.38 -11.95 -6.19
CA LYS A 131 13.85 -13.27 -5.83
C LYS A 131 12.37 -13.22 -5.45
N PHE A 132 11.96 -12.16 -4.74
CA PHE A 132 10.57 -11.93 -4.38
C PHE A 132 9.70 -11.75 -5.63
N ALA A 133 10.12 -10.89 -6.56
CA ALA A 133 9.42 -10.67 -7.83
C ALA A 133 9.23 -11.96 -8.62
N GLN A 134 10.30 -12.75 -8.79
CA GLN A 134 10.24 -14.06 -9.46
C GLN A 134 9.27 -15.02 -8.77
N THR A 135 9.25 -15.02 -7.43
CA THR A 135 8.36 -15.89 -6.65
C THR A 135 6.90 -15.48 -6.81
N VAL A 136 6.61 -14.18 -6.78
CA VAL A 136 5.27 -13.64 -7.05
C VAL A 136 4.77 -14.05 -8.43
N LEU A 137 5.59 -13.89 -9.47
CA LEU A 137 5.26 -14.27 -10.85
C LEU A 137 5.06 -15.78 -11.00
N ALA A 138 5.94 -16.59 -10.41
CA ALA A 138 5.84 -18.05 -10.47
C ALA A 138 4.58 -18.59 -9.77
N LEU A 139 4.07 -17.86 -8.77
CA LEU A 139 2.83 -18.17 -8.07
C LEU A 139 1.58 -17.60 -8.75
N GLY A 140 1.73 -16.73 -9.76
CA GLY A 140 0.62 -16.07 -10.46
C GLY A 140 -0.16 -15.10 -9.58
N VAL A 141 0.51 -14.43 -8.63
CA VAL A 141 -0.12 -13.54 -7.64
C VAL A 141 0.35 -12.09 -7.75
N GLN A 142 0.88 -11.69 -8.91
CA GLN A 142 1.40 -10.34 -9.17
C GLN A 142 0.36 -9.22 -9.07
N ASP A 143 -0.91 -9.56 -9.24
CA ASP A 143 -2.05 -8.63 -9.10
C ASP A 143 -2.73 -8.77 -7.73
N VAL A 144 -2.16 -9.56 -6.82
CA VAL A 144 -2.72 -9.83 -5.49
C VAL A 144 -1.81 -9.34 -4.38
N PHE A 145 -0.50 -9.62 -4.45
CA PHE A 145 0.43 -9.28 -3.37
C PHE A 145 1.55 -8.34 -3.85
N ALA A 146 1.71 -7.26 -3.10
CA ALA A 146 2.82 -6.33 -3.18
C ALA A 146 3.80 -6.54 -2.02
N LEU A 147 5.04 -6.07 -2.21
CA LEU A 147 6.06 -5.98 -1.16
C LEU A 147 6.05 -4.56 -0.56
N THR A 148 6.26 -4.46 0.74
CA THR A 148 6.30 -3.16 1.45
C THR A 148 7.23 -3.17 2.66
N ALA A 149 7.76 -2.00 3.02
CA ALA A 149 8.57 -1.80 4.22
C ALA A 149 7.68 -1.59 5.47
N LYS A 150 7.93 -2.35 6.54
CA LYS A 150 7.18 -2.29 7.80
C LYS A 150 7.34 -0.98 8.57
N LYS A 151 8.44 -0.24 8.37
CA LYS A 151 8.67 1.05 9.03
C LYS A 151 7.59 2.09 8.73
N PHE A 152 6.76 1.87 7.71
CA PHE A 152 5.66 2.75 7.39
C PHE A 152 4.55 2.75 8.45
N HIS A 153 4.25 1.59 9.07
CA HIS A 153 3.28 1.52 10.17
C HIS A 153 3.61 0.40 11.16
N SER A 154 3.61 0.72 12.46
CA SER A 154 3.67 -0.28 13.53
C SER A 154 2.32 -0.35 14.24
N GLY A 155 1.44 -1.25 13.80
CA GLY A 155 0.15 -1.50 14.45
C GLY A 155 -0.99 -1.80 13.49
N VAL A 156 -2.14 -2.17 14.06
CA VAL A 156 -3.42 -2.29 13.33
C VAL A 156 -3.99 -0.89 13.21
N LEU A 157 -4.14 -0.39 11.99
CA LEU A 157 -4.80 0.88 11.72
C LEU A 157 -6.27 0.62 11.38
N THR A 158 -7.15 1.46 11.90
CA THR A 158 -8.52 1.57 11.42
C THR A 158 -8.52 2.51 10.24
N GLU A 159 -9.09 2.03 9.14
CA GLU A 159 -9.15 2.75 7.88
C GLU A 159 -10.60 3.12 7.56
N PHE A 160 -10.82 4.33 7.05
CA PHE A 160 -12.11 4.73 6.50
C PHE A 160 -11.95 5.73 5.35
N GLU A 161 -12.81 5.58 4.36
CA GLU A 161 -12.84 6.38 3.13
C GLU A 161 -13.70 7.63 3.30
N MET A 162 -13.19 8.77 2.82
CA MET A 162 -13.89 10.05 2.71
C MET A 162 -14.09 10.40 1.24
N SER A 163 -15.18 9.92 0.65
CA SER A 163 -15.44 10.04 -0.79
C SER A 163 -15.50 11.49 -1.29
N ASP A 164 -16.01 12.42 -0.47
CA ASP A 164 -16.13 13.85 -0.84
C ASP A 164 -14.78 14.52 -1.15
N VAL A 165 -13.69 13.98 -0.62
CA VAL A 165 -12.32 14.50 -0.80
C VAL A 165 -11.36 13.46 -1.41
N ILE A 166 -11.88 12.31 -1.87
CA ILE A 166 -11.10 11.24 -2.50
C ILE A 166 -9.85 10.92 -1.67
N SER A 167 -10.07 10.67 -0.38
CA SER A 167 -9.01 10.42 0.58
C SER A 167 -9.42 9.36 1.58
N THR A 168 -8.45 8.60 2.06
CA THR A 168 -8.61 7.59 3.09
C THR A 168 -7.84 8.03 4.33
N ILE A 169 -8.46 7.91 5.49
CA ILE A 169 -7.82 8.21 6.77
C ILE A 169 -7.50 6.89 7.48
N LEU A 170 -6.26 6.76 7.95
CA LEU A 170 -5.80 5.63 8.75
C LEU A 170 -5.42 6.12 10.15
N VAL A 171 -6.01 5.51 11.18
CA VAL A 171 -5.81 5.88 12.59
C VAL A 171 -5.45 4.67 13.44
N SER A 172 -4.47 4.81 14.33
CA SER A 172 -4.03 3.75 15.24
C SER A 172 -4.98 3.53 16.42
N ASN A 173 -5.76 4.54 16.78
CA ASN A 173 -6.77 4.46 17.83
C ASN A 173 -8.05 5.19 17.37
N PRO A 174 -9.09 4.49 16.89
CA PRO A 174 -10.31 5.11 16.38
C PRO A 174 -11.27 5.59 17.48
N THR A 175 -10.92 5.49 18.77
CA THR A 175 -11.85 5.83 19.88
C THR A 175 -12.37 7.27 19.89
N TRP A 176 -11.71 8.17 19.16
CA TRP A 176 -12.14 9.56 18.98
C TRP A 176 -12.95 9.80 17.70
N LEU A 177 -13.04 8.82 16.80
CA LEU A 177 -13.95 8.91 15.66
C LEU A 177 -15.39 8.82 16.16
N PRO A 178 -16.32 9.63 15.65
CA PRO A 178 -17.74 9.42 15.92
C PRO A 178 -18.05 7.98 15.53
N SER A 179 -18.58 7.19 16.47
CA SER A 179 -19.13 5.89 16.13
C SER A 179 -20.13 6.13 14.99
N ALA A 180 -19.95 5.44 13.87
CA ALA A 180 -20.94 5.43 12.82
C ALA A 180 -22.20 4.84 13.43
N ASP A 181 -23.09 5.71 13.92
CA ASP A 181 -24.39 5.29 14.42
C ASP A 181 -25.03 4.49 13.28
N SER A 182 -25.24 3.21 13.55
CA SER A 182 -26.07 2.36 12.70
C SER A 182 -27.33 3.15 12.43
N LYS A 183 -27.54 3.57 11.18
CA LYS A 183 -28.79 4.20 10.77
C LYS A 183 -29.90 3.27 11.24
N THR A 184 -30.56 3.64 12.33
CA THR A 184 -31.79 3.03 12.78
C THR A 184 -32.73 3.18 11.60
N SER A 185 -32.97 2.05 10.93
CA SER A 185 -34.12 1.86 10.05
C SER A 185 -35.34 2.10 10.92
N CYS A 186 -35.81 3.35 10.91
CA CYS A 186 -37.10 3.70 11.46
C CYS A 186 -38.11 3.33 10.39
N CYS A 187 -38.62 2.10 10.45
CA CYS A 187 -39.91 1.78 9.88
C CYS A 187 -40.97 2.23 10.89
N THR A 188 -41.73 3.25 10.49
CA THR A 188 -43.11 3.48 10.96
C THR A 188 -44.01 3.47 9.75
#